data_AF-A0A357M0I7-F1
#
_entry.id   AF-A0A357M0I7-F1
#
_cell.length_a   1.000
_cell.length_b   1.000
_cell.length_c   1.000
_cell.angle_alpha   90.00
_cell.angle_beta   90.00
_cell.angle_gamma   90.00
#
_symmetry.space_group_name_H-M   'P 1'
#
loop_
_entity.id
_entity.type
_entity.pdbx_description
1 polymer ?
#
loop_
_entity_poly.entity_id
_entity_poly.type
_entity_poly.pdbx_seq_one_letter_code
_entity_poly.pdbx_strand_id
1 'polypeptide(L)'
;RASADIRREGNKIVAELNSVPLPDVFSRRLDVTDFSTPVQFVDALSTGGKTRIVIEPVDGEFEYLAYQTDKILSINVTRPAAGEVAARSKEPLYTGEKLSLNFQDI
;
A
#
# COMPACT_ATOMS: atom_id res chain seq x y z
N ARG A 1 -12.19 -2.78 15.59
CA ARG A 1 -10.92 -2.29 15.01
C ARG A 1 -11.10 -2.31 13.50
N ALA A 2 -10.76 -1.24 12.79
CA ALA A 2 -10.76 -1.26 11.33
C ALA A 2 -9.71 -2.25 10.83
N SER A 3 -10.06 -3.05 9.82
CA SER A 3 -9.15 -3.96 9.14
C SER A 3 -8.82 -3.44 7.76
N ALA A 4 -7.57 -3.57 7.35
CA ALA A 4 -7.11 -3.28 6.00
C ALA A 4 -6.84 -4.58 5.25
N ASP A 5 -7.32 -4.66 4.01
CA ASP A 5 -6.91 -5.67 3.03
C ASP A 5 -6.02 -5.00 1.99
N ILE A 6 -4.83 -5.52 1.74
CA ILE A 6 -3.89 -4.93 0.78
C ILE A 6 -3.49 -5.99 -0.23
N ARG A 7 -3.62 -5.66 -1.52
CA ARG A 7 -3.35 -6.57 -2.62
C ARG A 7 -2.79 -5.84 -3.83
N ARG A 8 -2.07 -6.59 -4.66
CA ARG A 8 -1.65 -6.14 -5.98
C ARG A 8 -2.72 -6.46 -7.01
N GLU A 9 -3.19 -5.45 -7.74
CA GLU A 9 -4.10 -5.61 -8.87
C GLU A 9 -3.41 -5.09 -10.13
N GLY A 10 -2.85 -6.00 -10.94
CA GLY A 10 -2.02 -5.64 -12.10
C GLY A 10 -0.78 -4.85 -11.68
N ASN A 11 -0.67 -3.61 -12.17
CA ASN A 11 0.41 -2.69 -11.84
C ASN A 11 0.02 -1.69 -10.73
N LYS A 12 -1.01 -1.99 -9.93
CA LYS A 12 -1.47 -1.12 -8.84
C LYS A 12 -1.42 -1.85 -7.51
N ILE A 13 -1.25 -1.08 -6.44
CA ILE A 13 -1.50 -1.56 -5.07
C ILE A 13 -2.87 -1.03 -4.67
N VAL A 14 -3.72 -1.92 -4.18
CA VAL A 14 -5.06 -1.58 -3.71
C VAL A 14 -5.14 -1.92 -2.23
N ALA A 15 -5.45 -0.91 -1.42
CA ALA A 15 -5.73 -1.08 -0.01
C ALA A 15 -7.20 -0.76 0.27
N GLU A 16 -7.92 -1.72 0.84
CA GLU A 16 -9.32 -1.58 1.21
C GLU A 16 -9.44 -1.50 2.74
N LEU A 17 -9.93 -0.35 3.22
CA LEU A 17 -10.14 -0.09 4.64
C LEU A 17 -11.60 -0.36 5.00
N ASN A 18 -11.82 -1.44 5.73
CA ASN A 18 -13.15 -1.84 6.18
C ASN A 18 -13.59 -0.99 7.37
N SER A 19 -14.84 -0.53 7.34
CA SER A 19 -15.44 0.30 8.39
C SER A 19 -14.70 1.62 8.63
N VAL A 20 -14.01 2.13 7.60
CA VAL A 20 -13.41 3.47 7.58
C VAL A 20 -14.14 4.29 6.52
N PRO A 21 -14.99 5.25 6.91
CA PRO A 21 -15.64 6.14 5.95
C PRO A 21 -14.63 7.16 5.39
N LEU A 22 -14.79 7.52 4.12
CA LEU A 22 -14.03 8.57 3.45
C LEU A 22 -14.89 9.83 3.32
N PRO A 23 -14.65 10.89 4.10
CA PRO A 23 -15.25 12.19 3.86
C PRO A 23 -14.92 12.71 2.46
N ASP A 24 -15.89 13.37 1.81
CA ASP A 24 -15.76 13.82 0.41
C ASP A 24 -14.53 14.70 0.16
N VAL A 25 -14.15 15.53 1.14
CA VAL A 25 -12.95 16.38 1.07
C VAL A 25 -11.64 15.60 0.92
N PHE A 26 -11.63 14.33 1.34
CA PHE A 26 -10.50 13.42 1.21
C PHE A 26 -10.63 12.47 0.02
N SER A 27 -11.79 12.45 -0.66
CA SER A 27 -12.01 11.69 -1.90
C SER A 27 -11.37 12.41 -3.08
N ARG A 28 -10.06 12.28 -3.19
CA ARG A 28 -9.26 12.95 -4.23
C ARG A 28 -8.11 12.08 -4.70
N ARG A 29 -7.63 12.40 -5.90
CA ARG A 29 -6.35 11.93 -6.43
C ARG A 29 -5.24 12.85 -5.96
N LEU A 30 -4.16 12.27 -5.45
CA LEU A 30 -2.89 12.94 -5.22
C LEU A 30 -1.97 12.64 -6.41
N ASP A 31 -1.41 13.68 -7.01
CA ASP A 31 -0.37 13.59 -8.01
C ASP A 31 0.99 13.77 -7.33
N VAL A 32 1.86 12.78 -7.47
CA VAL A 32 3.17 12.73 -6.83
C VAL A 32 4.31 12.47 -7.82
N THR A 33 4.10 12.73 -9.12
CA THR A 33 5.12 12.51 -10.16
C THR A 33 6.42 13.28 -9.91
N ASP A 34 6.33 14.49 -9.35
CA ASP A 34 7.50 15.38 -9.16
C ASP A 34 8.27 15.12 -7.85
N PHE A 35 7.85 14.14 -7.06
CA PHE A 35 8.42 13.84 -5.75
C PHE A 35 9.59 12.86 -5.80
N SER A 36 10.05 12.49 -7.01
CA SER A 36 11.14 11.53 -7.23
C SER A 36 10.90 10.17 -6.54
N THR A 37 9.63 9.77 -6.38
CA THR A 37 9.23 8.47 -5.82
C THR A 37 8.95 7.46 -6.94
N PRO A 38 8.84 6.15 -6.66
CA PRO A 38 8.33 5.18 -7.64
C PRO A 38 6.81 5.22 -7.83
N VAL A 39 6.11 6.18 -7.22
CA VAL A 39 4.65 6.35 -7.31
C VAL A 39 4.31 7.59 -8.13
N GLN A 40 3.29 7.50 -8.98
CA GLN A 40 2.74 8.62 -9.74
C GLN A 40 1.44 9.15 -9.13
N PHE A 41 0.53 8.25 -8.74
CA PHE A 41 -0.79 8.66 -8.22
C PHE A 41 -1.19 7.87 -6.99
N VAL A 42 -1.92 8.54 -6.10
CA VAL A 42 -2.65 7.92 -4.99
C VAL A 42 -4.09 8.40 -5.00
N ASP A 43 -5.02 7.50 -5.27
CA ASP A 43 -6.46 7.77 -5.22
C ASP A 43 -7.05 7.30 -3.91
N ALA A 44 -7.92 8.13 -3.33
CA ALA A 44 -8.84 7.70 -2.28
C ALA A 44 -10.28 7.77 -2.81
N LEU A 45 -10.99 6.65 -2.72
CA LEU A 45 -12.34 6.49 -3.26
C LEU A 45 -13.23 5.83 -2.21
N SER A 46 -14.49 6.24 -2.14
CA SER A 46 -15.51 5.54 -1.37
C SER A 46 -16.16 4.45 -2.23
N THR A 47 -16.14 3.20 -1.77
CA THR A 47 -16.74 2.04 -2.45
C THR A 47 -17.58 1.26 -1.45
N GLY A 48 -18.89 1.22 -1.64
CA GLY A 48 -19.79 0.34 -0.86
C GLY A 48 -19.69 0.55 0.66
N GLY A 49 -19.48 1.78 1.12
CA GLY A 49 -19.30 2.10 2.54
C GLY A 49 -17.91 1.82 3.11
N LYS A 50 -16.94 1.47 2.26
CA LYS A 50 -15.53 1.28 2.59
C LYS A 50 -14.68 2.35 1.91
N THR A 51 -13.47 2.58 2.43
CA THR A 51 -12.46 3.40 1.74
C THR A 51 -11.55 2.50 0.93
N ARG A 52 -11.42 2.79 -0.37
CA ARG A 52 -10.45 2.15 -1.26
C ARG A 52 -9.35 3.15 -1.58
N ILE A 53 -8.12 2.78 -1.25
CA ILE A 53 -6.91 3.50 -1.66
C ILE A 53 -6.28 2.76 -2.83
N VAL A 54 -6.01 3.46 -3.92
CA VAL A 54 -5.34 2.92 -5.10
C VAL A 54 -4.04 3.66 -5.29
N ILE A 55 -2.93 2.94 -5.27
CA ILE A 55 -1.59 3.49 -5.50
C ILE A 55 -1.13 3.00 -6.85
N GLU A 56 -0.75 3.95 -7.71
CA GLU A 56 -0.23 3.72 -9.05
C GLU A 56 1.27 4.01 -9.07
N PRO A 57 2.11 2.98 -9.11
CA PRO A 57 3.54 3.10 -9.44
C PRO A 57 3.79 3.64 -10.85
N VAL A 58 4.91 4.34 -11.04
CA VAL A 58 5.35 4.87 -12.35
C VAL A 58 5.67 3.72 -13.30
N ASP A 59 6.30 2.68 -12.76
CA ASP A 59 6.78 1.49 -13.43
C ASP A 59 5.92 0.28 -13.01
N GLY A 60 5.66 -0.66 -13.91
CA GLY A 60 5.00 -1.93 -13.54
C GLY A 60 5.86 -2.83 -12.64
N GLU A 61 7.15 -2.54 -12.54
CA GLU A 61 8.07 -3.24 -11.66
C GLU A 61 8.31 -2.44 -10.37
N PHE A 62 7.71 -2.91 -9.29
CA PHE A 62 7.85 -2.33 -7.96
C PHE A 62 7.73 -3.43 -6.91
N GLU A 63 8.21 -3.12 -5.73
CA GLU A 63 7.99 -3.90 -4.51
C GLU A 63 7.27 -3.06 -3.49
N TYR A 64 6.53 -3.71 -2.59
CA TYR A 64 5.87 -3.00 -1.50
C TYR A 64 5.87 -3.80 -0.20
N LEU A 65 5.96 -3.07 0.91
CA LEU A 65 5.77 -3.57 2.26
C LEU A 65 4.61 -2.81 2.90
N ALA A 66 3.60 -3.53 3.36
CA ALA A 66 2.47 -2.96 4.07
C ALA A 66 2.40 -3.49 5.50
N TYR A 67 2.19 -2.61 6.46
CA TYR A 67 1.97 -2.97 7.86
C TYR A 67 1.03 -1.98 8.53
N GLN A 68 0.29 -2.45 9.53
CA GLN A 68 -0.63 -1.63 10.30
C GLN A 68 -0.25 -1.65 11.78
N THR A 69 -0.02 -0.47 12.34
CA THR A 69 0.20 -0.27 13.77
C THR A 69 -0.90 0.64 14.30
N ASP A 70 -1.69 0.12 15.24
CA ASP A 70 -2.88 0.78 15.79
C ASP A 70 -3.87 1.26 14.72
N LYS A 71 -3.89 2.58 14.46
CA LYS A 71 -4.77 3.27 13.52
C LYS A 71 -4.04 3.77 12.27
N ILE A 72 -2.76 3.40 12.11
CA ILE A 72 -1.91 3.84 11.01
C ILE A 72 -1.63 2.64 10.12
N LEU A 73 -2.02 2.74 8.85
CA LEU A 73 -1.60 1.82 7.80
C LEU A 73 -0.44 2.48 7.04
N SER A 74 0.71 1.81 7.01
CA SER A 74 1.88 2.24 6.25
C SER A 74 2.08 1.32 5.05
N ILE A 75 2.23 1.91 3.86
CA ILE A 75 2.55 1.21 2.62
C ILE A 75 3.81 1.85 2.05
N ASN A 76 4.91 1.12 2.08
CA ASN A 76 6.18 1.53 1.53
C ASN A 76 6.32 0.92 0.14
N VAL A 77 6.66 1.74 -0.85
CA VAL A 77 6.82 1.31 -2.25
C VAL A 77 8.25 1.60 -2.67
N THR A 78 8.94 0.59 -3.21
CA THR A 78 10.34 0.68 -3.62
C THR A 78 10.51 0.21 -5.06
N ARG A 79 11.53 0.75 -5.72
CA ARG A 79 12.00 0.18 -7.00
C ARG A 79 12.69 -1.16 -6.70
N PRO A 80 12.57 -2.17 -7.57
CA PRO A 80 13.31 -3.42 -7.42
C PRO A 80 14.81 -3.16 -7.38
N ALA A 81 15.58 -4.00 -6.69
CA ALA A 81 17.03 -3.89 -6.75
C ALA A 81 17.52 -4.21 -8.17
N ALA A 82 18.54 -3.50 -8.63
CA ALA A 82 19.16 -3.75 -9.92
C ALA A 82 19.75 -5.17 -9.95
N GLY A 83 19.09 -6.09 -10.68
CA GLY A 83 19.52 -7.49 -10.84
C GLY A 83 18.52 -8.55 -10.35
N GLU A 84 17.48 -8.19 -9.58
CA GLU A 84 16.51 -9.16 -9.03
C GLU A 84 15.39 -9.56 -9.99
N VAL A 85 15.25 -8.85 -11.12
CA VAL A 85 14.22 -9.12 -12.13
C VAL A 85 14.32 -10.57 -12.67
N ALA A 86 15.51 -11.19 -12.60
CA ALA A 86 15.75 -12.56 -13.04
C ALA A 86 15.41 -13.66 -12.00
N ALA A 87 15.16 -13.33 -10.73
CA ALA A 87 14.99 -14.31 -9.64
C ALA A 87 13.52 -14.62 -9.28
N ARG A 88 12.54 -13.86 -9.80
CA ARG A 88 11.12 -13.89 -9.38
C ARG A 88 10.32 -15.16 -9.68
N SER A 89 10.95 -16.25 -10.13
CA SER A 89 10.25 -17.54 -10.30
C SER A 89 10.07 -18.33 -8.99
N LYS A 90 10.71 -17.94 -7.89
CA LYS A 90 10.66 -18.70 -6.63
C LYS A 90 10.82 -17.78 -5.43
N GLU A 91 9.72 -17.35 -4.83
CA GLU A 91 9.47 -17.38 -3.37
C GLU A 91 8.34 -16.40 -2.98
N PRO A 92 7.32 -16.84 -2.25
CA PRO A 92 6.33 -15.95 -1.67
C PRO A 92 6.89 -15.42 -0.34
N LEU A 93 7.30 -14.16 -0.26
CA LEU A 93 7.69 -13.57 1.02
C LEU A 93 6.55 -12.77 1.66
N TYR A 94 5.96 -13.42 2.66
CA TYR A 94 5.23 -12.90 3.82
C TYR A 94 3.88 -12.21 3.60
N THR A 95 2.82 -13.01 3.51
CA THR A 95 1.45 -12.59 3.84
C THR A 95 1.32 -12.53 5.37
N GLY A 96 1.39 -11.32 5.92
CA GLY A 96 1.54 -11.08 7.36
C GLY A 96 0.56 -11.82 8.28
N GLU A 97 1.10 -12.69 9.12
CA GLU A 97 0.57 -12.81 10.47
C GLU A 97 1.08 -11.64 11.31
N LYS A 98 0.16 -11.06 12.07
CA LYS A 98 0.30 -9.82 12.82
C LYS A 98 1.42 -9.89 13.86
N LEU A 99 2.62 -9.40 13.53
CA LEU A 99 3.67 -9.18 14.51
C LEU A 99 3.33 -7.95 15.34
N SER A 100 2.71 -8.16 16.51
CA SER A 100 2.55 -7.09 17.52
C SER A 100 3.89 -6.91 18.22
N LEU A 101 4.80 -6.12 17.64
CA LEU A 101 5.99 -5.65 18.36
C LEU A 101 5.55 -4.63 19.41
N ASN A 102 5.60 -5.05 20.67
CA ASN A 102 5.42 -4.17 21.81
C ASN A 102 6.79 -3.55 22.11
N PHE A 103 7.00 -2.29 21.73
CA PHE A 103 8.19 -1.56 22.13
C PHE A 103 7.95 -1.01 23.53
N GLN A 104 8.48 -1.71 24.54
CA GLN A 104 8.69 -1.11 25.84
C GLN A 104 10.16 -0.70 25.94
N ASP A 105 10.34 0.60 26.13
CA ASP A 105 11.57 1.33 26.44
C ASP A 105 12.73 1.22 25.42
N ILE A 106 12.97 2.34 24.73
CA ILE A 106 14.30 2.71 24.20
C ILE A 106 14.71 4.02 24.87
#